data_AF-A0A6J3AEM3-F1
#
_entry.id   AF-A0A6J3AEM3-F1
#
_cell.length_a   1.000
_cell.length_b   1.000
_cell.length_c   1.000
_cell.angle_alpha   90.00
_cell.angle_beta   90.00
_cell.angle_gamma   90.00
#
_symmetry.space_group_name_H-M   'P 1'
#
loop_
_entity.id
_entity.type
_entity.pdbx_description
1 polymer ?
#
loop_
_entity_poly.entity_id
_entity_poly.type
_entity_poly.pdbx_seq_one_letter_code
_entity_poly.pdbx_strand_id
1 'polypeptide(L)'
;MSLFLPPQGGAGPSGSRDETYRLWSLQRHRLEKLVAKLVPAVLSGHLSYVNTFLGSYRTSATAQQVLDHLFRRYGCILPFTEEDGGPLHQLKQAMSSILGTWLLQYPDDFYQPPEFPGLKTVVAYIELSMPGSDLEQQAHLLLVHLEQLELPEADSDAPAPEPTGETPLDGEPAPALPPVIAPKP
;
A
#
# COMPACT_ATOMS: atom_id res chain seq x y z
N MET A 1 63.43 32.53 -17.32
CA MET A 1 62.21 33.32 -17.10
C MET A 1 61.05 32.49 -17.61
N SER A 2 60.25 31.95 -16.69
CA SER A 2 59.36 30.80 -16.92
C SER A 2 58.13 31.17 -17.76
N LEU A 3 57.84 30.32 -18.75
CA LEU A 3 56.59 30.31 -19.50
C LEU A 3 55.46 29.77 -18.61
N PHE A 4 54.38 30.52 -18.46
CA PHE A 4 53.21 30.13 -17.68
C PHE A 4 52.24 29.37 -18.59
N LEU A 5 52.08 28.06 -18.38
CA LEU A 5 50.97 27.29 -18.94
C LEU A 5 49.67 27.62 -18.18
N PRO A 6 48.50 27.70 -18.86
CA PRO A 6 47.22 27.64 -18.16
C PRO A 6 46.87 26.19 -17.74
N PRO A 7 46.09 26.00 -16.65
CA PRO A 7 45.70 24.69 -16.15
C PRO A 7 44.56 24.06 -16.96
N GLN A 8 44.54 22.73 -16.91
CA GLN A 8 43.57 21.80 -17.50
C GLN A 8 42.11 22.28 -17.52
N GLY A 9 41.51 22.30 -18.72
CA GLY A 9 40.08 22.08 -18.89
C GLY A 9 39.79 20.59 -18.89
N GLY A 10 39.55 20.01 -17.71
CA GLY A 10 39.04 18.64 -17.58
C GLY A 10 37.62 18.56 -18.12
N ALA A 11 37.46 17.96 -19.31
CA ALA A 11 36.17 17.53 -19.80
C ALA A 11 35.71 16.30 -19.00
N GLY A 12 34.84 16.52 -18.02
CA GLY A 12 34.13 15.44 -17.32
C GLY A 12 32.89 14.98 -18.10
N PRO A 13 32.54 13.68 -18.09
CA PRO A 13 31.49 13.13 -18.94
C PRO A 13 30.09 13.44 -18.37
N SER A 14 29.38 14.36 -19.02
CA SER A 14 27.94 14.61 -18.82
C SER A 14 27.08 13.53 -19.52
N GLY A 15 27.36 12.24 -19.29
CA GLY A 15 26.67 11.11 -19.93
C GLY A 15 25.62 10.40 -19.07
N SER A 16 25.75 10.47 -17.73
CA SER A 16 24.98 9.64 -16.80
C SER A 16 23.51 10.09 -16.60
N ARG A 17 23.24 11.39 -16.68
CA ARG A 17 21.90 11.95 -16.41
C ARG A 17 20.92 11.77 -17.58
N ASP A 18 21.44 11.64 -18.79
CA ASP A 18 20.63 11.43 -20.00
C ASP A 18 20.22 9.95 -20.13
N GLU A 19 21.14 9.03 -19.84
CA GLU A 19 20.87 7.58 -19.87
C GLU A 19 19.80 7.14 -18.86
N THR A 20 19.88 7.63 -17.63
CA THR A 20 18.88 7.35 -16.58
C THR A 20 17.49 7.88 -16.95
N TYR A 21 17.43 9.08 -17.51
CA TYR A 21 16.17 9.67 -18.00
C TYR A 21 15.57 8.89 -19.19
N ARG A 22 16.41 8.44 -20.13
CA ARG A 22 15.98 7.60 -21.26
C ARG A 22 15.41 6.27 -20.79
N LEU A 23 16.08 5.59 -19.85
CA LEU A 23 15.59 4.32 -19.29
C LEU A 23 14.24 4.49 -18.58
N TRP A 24 14.10 5.53 -17.75
CA TRP A 24 12.85 5.81 -17.05
C TRP A 24 11.70 6.12 -18.04
N SER A 25 12.00 6.91 -19.08
CA SER A 25 11.03 7.21 -20.13
C SER A 25 10.58 5.95 -20.86
N LEU A 26 11.51 5.06 -21.24
CA LEU A 26 11.20 3.79 -21.89
C LEU A 26 10.35 2.88 -21.00
N GLN A 27 10.67 2.80 -19.72
CA GLN A 27 9.92 2.02 -18.73
C GLN A 27 8.48 2.53 -18.59
N ARG A 28 8.30 3.86 -18.49
CA ARG A 28 6.98 4.48 -18.47
C ARG A 28 6.19 4.21 -19.76
N HIS A 29 6.79 4.38 -20.93
CA HIS A 29 6.13 4.09 -22.21
C HIS A 29 5.75 2.61 -22.36
N ARG A 30 6.59 1.70 -21.83
CA ARG A 30 6.29 0.27 -21.80
C ARG A 30 5.09 -0.01 -20.89
N LEU A 31 5.06 0.58 -19.70
CA LEU A 31 3.95 0.45 -18.76
C LEU A 31 2.64 0.94 -19.39
N GLU A 32 2.65 2.13 -19.99
CA GLU A 32 1.51 2.70 -20.71
C GLU A 32 0.96 1.75 -21.78
N LYS A 33 1.84 1.11 -22.56
CA LYS A 33 1.44 0.11 -23.57
C LYS A 33 0.86 -1.16 -22.98
N LEU A 34 1.33 -1.60 -21.82
CA LEU A 34 0.80 -2.80 -21.15
C LEU A 34 -0.58 -2.52 -20.56
N VAL A 35 -0.74 -1.38 -19.88
CA VAL A 35 -2.02 -0.93 -19.31
C VAL A 35 -3.05 -0.69 -20.41
N ALA A 36 -2.62 -0.14 -21.55
CA ALA A 36 -3.49 0.04 -22.72
C ALA A 36 -4.11 -1.27 -23.24
N LYS A 37 -3.52 -2.43 -22.94
CA LYS A 37 -4.03 -3.73 -23.36
C LYS A 37 -4.94 -4.40 -22.33
N LEU A 38 -4.98 -3.91 -21.09
CA LEU A 38 -5.77 -4.54 -20.01
C LEU A 38 -7.26 -4.59 -20.36
N VAL A 39 -7.87 -3.43 -20.59
CA VAL A 39 -9.30 -3.34 -20.92
C VAL A 39 -9.64 -4.11 -22.21
N PRO A 40 -8.93 -3.92 -23.34
CA PRO A 40 -9.19 -4.72 -24.54
C PRO A 40 -9.08 -6.23 -24.31
N ALA A 41 -8.12 -6.68 -23.48
CA ALA A 41 -7.98 -8.10 -23.18
C ALA A 41 -9.19 -8.64 -22.41
N VAL A 42 -9.69 -7.90 -21.41
CA VAL A 42 -10.88 -8.29 -20.65
C VAL A 42 -12.13 -8.29 -21.53
N LEU A 43 -12.32 -7.27 -22.36
CA LEU A 43 -13.41 -7.21 -23.34
C LEU A 43 -13.36 -8.34 -24.37
N SER A 44 -12.16 -8.86 -24.66
CA SER A 44 -11.96 -10.02 -25.54
C SER A 44 -12.08 -11.37 -24.79
N GLY A 45 -12.35 -11.37 -23.49
CA GLY A 45 -12.44 -12.57 -22.65
C GLY A 45 -11.10 -13.14 -22.16
N HIS A 46 -9.99 -12.43 -22.34
CA HIS A 46 -8.65 -12.86 -21.95
C HIS A 46 -8.24 -12.38 -20.56
N LEU A 47 -8.91 -12.88 -19.52
CA LEU A 47 -8.60 -12.55 -18.12
C LEU A 47 -7.19 -12.98 -17.67
N SER A 48 -6.59 -13.98 -18.34
CA SER A 48 -5.22 -14.43 -18.08
C SER A 48 -4.17 -13.33 -18.27
N TYR A 49 -4.43 -12.36 -19.15
CA TYR A 49 -3.54 -11.21 -19.35
C TYR A 49 -3.53 -10.31 -18.11
N VAL A 50 -4.68 -10.11 -17.46
CA VAL A 50 -4.78 -9.31 -16.22
C VAL A 50 -3.95 -9.97 -15.13
N ASN A 51 -4.13 -11.27 -14.89
CA ASN A 51 -3.36 -12.00 -13.87
C ASN A 51 -1.85 -11.97 -14.15
N THR A 52 -1.45 -12.18 -15.41
CA THR A 52 -0.03 -12.13 -15.80
C THR A 52 0.57 -10.74 -15.61
N PHE A 53 -0.20 -9.70 -15.96
CA PHE A 53 0.21 -8.32 -15.76
C PHE A 53 0.35 -7.99 -14.27
N LEU A 54 -0.67 -8.29 -13.46
CA LEU A 54 -0.68 -8.03 -12.02
C LEU A 54 0.44 -8.78 -11.29
N GLY A 55 0.77 -9.99 -11.72
CA GLY A 55 1.88 -10.76 -11.15
C GLY A 55 3.28 -10.25 -11.50
N SER A 56 3.44 -9.38 -12.52
CA SER A 56 4.76 -9.01 -13.04
C SER A 56 5.05 -7.51 -13.04
N TYR A 57 4.03 -6.64 -12.97
CA TYR A 57 4.23 -5.19 -13.11
C TYR A 57 5.10 -4.61 -11.98
N ARG A 58 5.05 -5.18 -10.77
CA ARG A 58 5.80 -4.75 -9.57
C ARG A 58 7.31 -4.68 -9.79
N THR A 59 7.84 -5.44 -10.76
CA THR A 59 9.27 -5.39 -11.14
C THR A 59 9.67 -4.07 -11.80
N SER A 60 8.71 -3.28 -12.26
CA SER A 60 8.94 -2.12 -13.11
C SER A 60 7.97 -0.95 -12.87
N ALA A 61 7.05 -1.05 -11.91
CA ALA A 61 6.07 0.00 -11.66
C ALA A 61 5.45 -0.13 -10.27
N THR A 62 4.88 0.97 -9.78
CA THR A 62 4.05 0.99 -8.58
C THR A 62 2.57 0.86 -8.93
N ALA A 63 1.75 0.41 -7.98
CA ALA A 63 0.30 0.33 -8.15
C ALA A 63 -0.30 1.69 -8.53
N GLN A 64 0.16 2.76 -7.87
CA GLN A 64 -0.15 4.15 -8.21
C GLN A 64 0.08 4.49 -9.69
N GLN A 65 1.25 4.17 -10.24
CA GLN A 65 1.56 4.44 -11.65
C GLN A 65 0.63 3.69 -12.60
N VAL A 66 0.33 2.42 -12.28
CA VAL A 66 -0.61 1.62 -13.07
C VAL A 66 -2.02 2.23 -13.03
N LEU A 67 -2.50 2.61 -11.84
CA LEU A 67 -3.81 3.24 -11.64
C LEU A 67 -3.89 4.57 -12.40
N ASP A 68 -2.86 5.41 -12.32
CA ASP A 68 -2.80 6.67 -13.06
C ASP A 68 -2.94 6.46 -14.56
N HIS A 69 -2.22 5.47 -15.12
CA HIS A 69 -2.33 5.15 -16.54
C HIS A 69 -3.69 4.54 -16.89
N LEU A 70 -4.26 3.73 -16.00
CA LEU A 70 -5.54 3.08 -16.20
C LEU A 70 -6.67 4.11 -16.19
N PHE A 71 -6.75 4.96 -15.17
CA PHE A 71 -7.78 5.99 -15.02
C PHE A 71 -7.62 7.13 -16.03
N ARG A 72 -6.40 7.53 -16.38
CA ARG A 72 -6.19 8.52 -17.45
C ARG A 72 -6.73 8.04 -18.80
N ARG A 73 -6.72 6.73 -19.04
CA ARG A 73 -7.13 6.14 -20.31
C ARG A 73 -8.59 5.69 -20.34
N TYR A 74 -9.09 5.18 -19.22
CA TYR A 74 -10.36 4.47 -19.12
C TYR A 74 -11.28 5.01 -18.00
N GLY A 75 -10.81 5.96 -17.20
CA GLY A 75 -11.55 6.57 -16.09
C GLY A 75 -12.63 7.55 -16.56
N CYS A 76 -13.27 7.30 -17.70
CA CYS A 76 -14.38 8.11 -18.20
C CYS A 76 -15.56 8.03 -17.24
N ILE A 77 -15.67 9.01 -16.36
CA ILE A 77 -16.86 9.26 -15.56
C ILE A 77 -17.75 10.19 -16.38
N LEU A 78 -18.66 9.64 -17.17
CA LEU A 78 -19.72 10.41 -17.83
C LEU A 78 -21.03 10.18 -17.08
N PRO A 79 -21.74 11.25 -16.68
CA PRO A 79 -23.08 11.13 -16.11
C PRO A 79 -24.09 10.85 -17.23
N PHE A 80 -24.59 9.60 -17.30
CA PHE A 80 -25.81 9.15 -18.03
C PHE A 80 -25.72 9.24 -19.58
N THR A 81 -26.28 8.35 -20.41
CA THR A 81 -27.47 7.49 -20.38
C THR A 81 -27.11 6.03 -20.64
N GLU A 82 -27.61 5.11 -19.83
CA GLU A 82 -27.46 3.67 -20.06
C GLU A 82 -28.41 3.22 -21.17
N GLU A 83 -27.89 3.05 -22.37
CA GLU A 83 -28.34 1.88 -23.15
C GLU A 83 -27.66 0.67 -22.51
N ASP A 84 -28.48 -0.19 -21.90
CA ASP A 84 -28.05 -1.47 -21.36
C ASP A 84 -27.25 -2.23 -22.45
N GLY A 85 -26.00 -2.60 -22.12
CA GLY A 85 -25.09 -3.29 -23.04
C GLY A 85 -24.23 -2.42 -23.97
N GLY A 86 -24.31 -1.09 -23.89
CA GLY A 86 -23.48 -0.19 -24.71
C GLY A 86 -21.96 -0.29 -24.43
N PRO A 87 -21.09 0.25 -25.32
CA PRO A 87 -19.63 0.19 -25.16
C PRO A 87 -19.12 0.75 -23.82
N LEU A 88 -19.80 1.75 -23.27
CA LEU A 88 -19.49 2.32 -21.96
C LEU A 88 -19.80 1.33 -20.82
N HIS A 89 -20.92 0.61 -20.90
CA HIS A 89 -21.27 -0.42 -19.92
C HIS A 89 -20.22 -1.54 -19.93
N GLN A 90 -19.84 -2.02 -21.13
CA GLN A 90 -18.78 -3.02 -21.27
C GLN A 90 -17.44 -2.52 -20.71
N LEU A 91 -17.08 -1.26 -20.96
CA LEU A 91 -15.90 -0.63 -20.38
C LEU A 91 -15.95 -0.63 -18.85
N LYS A 92 -17.08 -0.22 -18.25
CA LYS A 92 -17.28 -0.24 -16.79
C LYS A 92 -17.15 -1.67 -16.23
N GLN A 93 -17.77 -2.65 -16.88
CA GLN A 93 -17.65 -4.06 -16.48
C GLN A 93 -16.20 -4.56 -16.56
N ALA A 94 -15.47 -4.20 -17.63
CA ALA A 94 -14.06 -4.56 -17.76
C ALA A 94 -13.19 -3.90 -16.68
N MET A 95 -13.43 -2.62 -16.41
CA MET A 95 -12.75 -1.87 -15.34
C MET A 95 -13.03 -2.47 -13.97
N SER A 96 -14.30 -2.77 -13.67
CA SER A 96 -14.73 -3.47 -12.46
C SER A 96 -14.04 -4.82 -12.31
N SER A 97 -14.00 -5.63 -13.38
CA SER A 97 -13.32 -6.93 -13.38
C SER A 97 -11.82 -6.81 -13.09
N ILE A 98 -11.13 -5.84 -13.70
CA ILE A 98 -9.70 -5.59 -13.46
C ILE A 98 -9.47 -5.17 -12.00
N LEU A 99 -10.20 -4.17 -11.51
CA LEU A 99 -10.04 -3.64 -10.16
C LEU A 99 -10.42 -4.67 -9.10
N GLY A 100 -11.51 -5.41 -9.29
CA GLY A 100 -11.92 -6.50 -8.40
C GLY A 100 -10.89 -7.62 -8.33
N THR A 101 -10.36 -8.03 -9.48
CA THR A 101 -9.27 -9.02 -9.56
C THR A 101 -8.03 -8.54 -8.79
N TRP A 102 -7.70 -7.26 -8.92
CA TRP A 102 -6.53 -6.67 -8.27
C TRP A 102 -6.73 -6.58 -6.76
N LEU A 103 -7.83 -6.02 -6.29
CA LEU A 103 -8.15 -5.89 -4.87
C LEU A 103 -8.25 -7.25 -4.16
N LEU A 104 -8.74 -8.28 -4.86
CA LEU A 104 -8.92 -9.60 -4.27
C LEU A 104 -7.61 -10.41 -4.21
N GLN A 105 -6.83 -10.42 -5.28
CA GLN A 105 -5.63 -11.27 -5.37
C GLN A 105 -4.35 -10.59 -4.87
N TYR A 106 -4.31 -9.26 -4.89
CA TYR A 106 -3.11 -8.50 -4.60
C TYR A 106 -3.42 -7.28 -3.70
N PRO A 107 -4.08 -7.48 -2.54
CA PRO A 107 -4.41 -6.38 -1.62
C PRO A 107 -3.17 -5.63 -1.12
N ASP A 108 -2.02 -6.32 -0.98
CA ASP A 108 -0.75 -5.73 -0.54
C ASP A 108 -0.26 -4.59 -1.45
N ASP A 109 -0.66 -4.56 -2.71
CA ASP A 109 -0.30 -3.47 -3.63
C ASP A 109 -0.87 -2.12 -3.23
N PHE A 110 -1.93 -2.15 -2.43
CA PHE A 110 -2.61 -0.98 -1.93
C PHE A 110 -2.14 -0.59 -0.52
N TYR A 111 -1.29 -1.41 0.11
CA TYR A 111 -0.71 -1.13 1.41
C TYR A 111 0.42 -0.09 1.30
N GLN A 112 0.02 1.18 1.25
CA GLN A 112 0.92 2.32 1.20
C GLN A 112 0.49 3.39 2.22
N PRO A 113 0.79 3.20 3.53
CA PRO A 113 0.52 4.20 4.55
C PRO A 113 1.30 5.50 4.29
N PRO A 114 0.85 6.67 4.79
CA PRO A 114 -0.21 6.86 5.80
C PRO A 114 -1.63 7.13 5.26
N GLU A 115 -1.81 7.18 3.94
CA GLU A 115 -3.10 7.57 3.36
C GLU A 115 -3.67 6.60 2.34
N PHE A 116 -2.98 5.50 2.06
CA PHE A 116 -3.39 4.48 1.09
C PHE A 116 -3.89 5.11 -0.23
N PRO A 117 -3.11 6.01 -0.88
CA PRO A 117 -3.60 6.83 -1.98
C PRO A 117 -4.12 5.99 -3.16
N GLY A 118 -3.59 4.77 -3.34
CA GLY A 118 -4.03 3.86 -4.41
C GLY A 118 -5.44 3.38 -4.16
N LEU A 119 -5.71 2.97 -2.92
CA LEU A 119 -6.99 2.46 -2.51
C LEU A 119 -8.05 3.57 -2.51
N LYS A 120 -7.72 4.76 -1.98
CA LYS A 120 -8.63 5.91 -2.00
C LYS A 120 -9.02 6.33 -3.42
N THR A 121 -8.08 6.29 -4.37
CA THR A 121 -8.38 6.59 -5.78
C THR A 121 -9.33 5.55 -6.38
N VAL A 122 -9.13 4.27 -6.08
CA VAL A 122 -10.02 3.18 -6.53
C VAL A 122 -11.42 3.32 -5.93
N VAL A 123 -11.51 3.59 -4.62
CA VAL A 123 -12.78 3.82 -3.91
C VAL A 123 -13.55 4.98 -4.54
N ALA A 124 -12.92 6.15 -4.67
CA ALA A 124 -13.56 7.33 -5.27
C ALA A 124 -14.04 7.09 -6.71
N TYR A 125 -13.29 6.31 -7.49
CA TYR A 125 -13.72 5.91 -8.83
C TYR A 125 -14.96 5.02 -8.80
N ILE A 126 -15.00 4.02 -7.91
CA ILE A 126 -16.10 3.06 -7.80
C ILE A 126 -17.37 3.75 -7.33
N GLU A 127 -17.31 4.56 -6.26
CA GLU A 127 -18.45 5.33 -5.73
C GLU A 127 -19.10 6.20 -6.81
N LEU A 128 -18.27 6.78 -7.69
CA LEU A 128 -18.73 7.67 -8.74
C LEU A 128 -19.22 6.92 -10.01
N SER A 129 -18.66 5.75 -10.30
CA SER A 129 -18.92 5.03 -11.56
C SER A 129 -19.98 3.92 -11.43
N MET A 130 -20.07 3.30 -10.25
CA MET A 130 -20.81 2.07 -9.97
C MET A 130 -21.15 1.94 -8.46
N PRO A 131 -21.94 2.90 -7.91
CA PRO A 131 -22.36 2.87 -6.52
C PRO A 131 -23.29 1.69 -6.21
N GLY A 132 -23.20 1.15 -5.00
CA GLY A 132 -23.99 0.02 -4.50
C GLY A 132 -23.55 -1.35 -5.01
N SER A 133 -22.39 -1.45 -5.66
CA SER A 133 -21.86 -2.71 -6.20
C SER A 133 -21.07 -3.51 -5.16
N ASP A 134 -20.98 -4.83 -5.34
CA ASP A 134 -20.15 -5.68 -4.47
C ASP A 134 -18.69 -5.23 -4.44
N LEU A 135 -18.19 -4.66 -5.54
CA LEU A 135 -16.84 -4.13 -5.63
C LEU A 135 -16.65 -2.88 -4.76
N GLU A 136 -17.66 -2.01 -4.64
CA GLU A 136 -17.65 -0.87 -3.72
C GLU A 136 -17.51 -1.36 -2.28
N GLN A 137 -18.34 -2.32 -1.87
CA GLN A 137 -18.27 -2.91 -0.55
C GLN A 137 -16.90 -3.55 -0.29
N GLN A 138 -16.35 -4.28 -1.26
CA GLN A 138 -15.02 -4.89 -1.15
C GLN A 138 -13.91 -3.84 -0.99
N ALA A 139 -13.96 -2.75 -1.77
CA ALA A 139 -12.96 -1.69 -1.69
C ALA A 139 -13.01 -0.96 -0.34
N HIS A 140 -14.21 -0.69 0.19
CA HIS A 140 -14.40 -0.06 1.49
C HIS A 140 -13.93 -0.98 2.63
N LEU A 141 -14.26 -2.26 2.56
CA LEU A 141 -13.81 -3.25 3.54
C LEU A 141 -12.28 -3.32 3.58
N LEU A 142 -11.63 -3.33 2.41
CA LEU A 142 -10.17 -3.30 2.34
C LEU A 142 -9.62 -2.00 2.94
N LEU A 143 -10.21 -0.84 2.64
CA LEU A 143 -9.74 0.46 3.16
C LEU A 143 -9.78 0.50 4.68
N VAL A 144 -10.93 0.12 5.27
CA VAL A 144 -11.11 0.04 6.71
C VAL A 144 -10.11 -0.94 7.35
N HIS A 145 -9.86 -2.08 6.70
CA HIS A 145 -8.89 -3.05 7.20
C HIS A 145 -7.46 -2.48 7.23
N LEU A 146 -7.04 -1.79 6.17
CA LEU A 146 -5.70 -1.20 6.11
C LEU A 146 -5.53 -0.03 7.10
N GLU A 147 -6.56 0.80 7.27
CA GLU A 147 -6.55 1.89 8.26
C GLU A 147 -6.45 1.37 9.70
N GLN A 148 -7.11 0.25 10.01
CA GLN A 148 -6.98 -0.41 11.32
C GLN A 148 -5.58 -0.96 11.59
N LEU A 149 -4.86 -1.41 10.54
CA LEU A 149 -3.48 -1.88 10.67
C LEU A 149 -2.47 -0.73 10.87
N GLU A 150 -2.79 0.47 10.40
CA GLU A 150 -1.93 1.64 10.58
C GLU A 150 -2.01 2.23 11.98
N LEU A 151 -3.17 2.12 12.64
CA LEU A 151 -3.29 2.53 14.04
C LEU A 151 -2.31 1.71 14.88
N PRO A 152 -1.28 2.35 15.49
CA PRO A 152 -0.49 1.68 16.50
C PRO A 152 -1.48 1.23 17.56
N GLU A 153 -1.32 0.01 18.09
CA GLU A 153 -1.85 -0.31 19.40
C GLU A 153 -1.24 0.72 20.37
N ALA A 154 -1.94 1.84 20.55
CA ALA A 154 -1.59 2.87 21.50
C ALA A 154 -1.76 2.23 22.87
N ASP A 155 -0.63 1.81 23.43
CA ASP A 155 -0.44 1.40 24.82
C ASP A 155 -1.65 0.73 25.46
N SER A 156 -1.71 -0.60 25.36
CA SER A 156 -2.13 -1.38 26.52
C SER A 156 -1.01 -1.37 27.59
N ASP A 157 -0.40 -0.22 27.85
CA ASP A 157 0.21 0.10 29.14
C ASP A 157 -0.93 0.67 30.00
N ALA A 158 -1.83 -0.22 30.42
CA ALA A 158 -2.51 0.01 31.67
C ALA A 158 -1.42 -0.06 32.74
N PRO A 159 -1.17 1.02 33.51
CA PRO A 159 -0.27 0.90 34.64
C PRO A 159 -0.85 -0.19 35.54
N ALA A 160 -0.05 -1.22 35.81
CA ALA A 160 -0.32 -2.09 36.94
C ALA A 160 -0.63 -1.18 38.14
N PRO A 161 -1.70 -1.44 38.93
CA PRO A 161 -1.89 -0.71 40.16
C PRO A 161 -0.70 -1.05 41.06
N GLU A 162 0.30 -0.16 41.14
CA GLU A 162 1.36 -0.26 42.11
C GLU A 162 0.74 -0.10 43.51
N PRO A 163 0.85 -1.08 44.41
CA PRO A 163 0.67 -0.83 45.82
C PRO A 163 1.97 -0.19 46.33
N THR A 164 2.10 1.13 46.18
CA THR A 164 3.19 1.86 46.84
C THR A 164 2.86 1.95 48.33
N GLY A 165 3.62 1.22 49.14
CA GLY A 165 3.53 1.23 50.59
C GLY A 165 4.73 0.52 51.20
N GLU A 166 5.94 0.98 50.85
CA GLU A 166 7.17 0.55 51.51
C GLU A 166 7.28 1.21 52.90
N THR A 167 7.55 0.41 53.93
CA THR A 167 8.36 0.88 55.07
C THR A 167 9.31 -0.27 55.48
N PRO A 168 10.62 -0.12 55.26
CA PRO A 168 11.62 -1.13 55.61
C PRO A 168 11.81 -1.24 57.13
N LEU A 169 11.74 -2.45 57.66
CA LEU A 169 12.20 -2.75 59.02
C LEU A 169 13.53 -3.49 58.93
N ASP A 170 14.60 -2.71 59.04
CA ASP A 170 15.95 -3.17 59.33
C ASP A 170 15.98 -3.78 60.74
N GLY A 171 16.59 -4.97 60.87
CA GLY A 171 16.83 -5.58 62.18
C GLY A 171 16.94 -7.10 62.14
N GLU A 172 18.06 -7.61 61.65
CA GLU A 172 18.58 -8.93 62.08
C GLU A 172 19.62 -8.66 63.19
N PRO A 173 19.58 -9.38 64.33
CA PRO A 173 20.36 -10.61 64.43
C PRO A 173 19.66 -11.76 65.19
N ALA A 174 19.80 -12.99 64.67
CA ALA A 174 19.76 -14.19 65.52
C ALA A 174 20.93 -14.15 66.52
N PRO A 175 20.77 -14.67 67.78
CA PRO A 175 21.01 -16.11 67.97
C PRO A 175 20.27 -16.80 69.14
N ALA A 176 20.23 -18.14 69.03
CA ALA A 176 20.39 -19.15 70.11
C ALA A 176 19.25 -19.52 71.10
N LEU A 177 18.75 -20.75 70.90
CA LEU A 177 18.46 -21.85 71.87
C LEU A 177 17.04 -22.00 72.52
N PRO A 178 16.54 -23.27 72.68
CA PRO A 178 15.22 -23.66 73.24
C PRO A 178 15.34 -24.01 74.75
N PRO A 179 14.40 -24.73 75.45
CA PRO A 179 12.99 -25.12 75.21
C PRO A 179 12.05 -24.68 76.39
N VAL A 180 10.83 -25.25 76.49
CA VAL A 180 10.18 -25.81 77.73
C VAL A 180 8.74 -25.34 78.07
N ILE A 181 7.86 -26.36 78.11
CA ILE A 181 6.67 -26.61 78.96
C ILE A 181 5.28 -26.11 78.52
N ALA A 182 4.41 -27.11 78.32
CA ALA A 182 2.96 -27.08 78.26
C ALA A 182 2.33 -26.70 79.62
N PRO A 183 1.00 -26.49 79.74
CA PRO A 183 0.16 -27.66 79.99
C PRO A 183 -1.25 -27.61 79.40
N LYS A 184 -1.85 -28.80 79.51
CA LYS A 184 -3.16 -29.35 79.13
C LYS A 184 -4.36 -28.71 79.87
N PRO A 185 -5.61 -29.03 79.46
CA PRO A 185 -6.29 -30.24 79.96
C PRO A 185 -6.54 -31.36 78.92
#